data_AF-A0A920SQV3-F1
#
_entry.id   AF-A0A920SQV3-F1
#
_cell.length_a   1.000
_cell.length_b   1.000
_cell.length_c   1.000
_cell.angle_alpha   90.00
_cell.angle_beta   90.00
_cell.angle_gamma   90.00
#
_symmetry.space_group_name_H-M   'P 1'
#
loop_
_entity.id
_entity.type
_entity.pdbx_description
1 polymer ?
#
loop_
_entity_poly.entity_id
_entity_poly.type
_entity_poly.pdbx_seq_one_letter_code
_entity_poly.pdbx_strand_id
1 'polypeptide(L)'
;MSRVSLPRFSDDGDLLQWLLLENVPGSFPYTAGVFPFKREGEDPTRMFAGEGDAFRTNQRFHYLSRDASAKRLSTAFDSVTLYGQDPAERPDIYGKVGTSGVSIATLDDMKALYAGFDLCSPQTSVSMTINGPAPTVLAFFLNTAIDPQIDRF
;
A
#
# COMPACT_ATOMS: atom_id res chain seq x y z
N MET A 1 -11.19 -5.91 29.04
CA MET A 1 -10.02 -6.81 29.10
C MET A 1 -8.77 -5.99 28.80
N SER A 2 -7.69 -6.14 29.58
CA SER A 2 -6.40 -5.52 29.25
C SER A 2 -5.95 -5.99 27.87
N ARG A 3 -5.59 -5.06 26.98
CA ARG A 3 -5.05 -5.39 25.64
C ARG A 3 -3.58 -5.82 25.69
N VAL A 4 -2.95 -5.73 26.86
CA VAL A 4 -1.54 -6.06 27.11
C VAL A 4 -1.48 -7.18 28.15
N SER A 5 -0.82 -8.28 27.79
CA SER A 5 -0.53 -9.37 28.71
C SER A 5 0.82 -9.11 29.36
N LEU A 6 0.87 -9.16 30.69
CA LEU A 6 2.11 -9.04 31.46
C LEU A 6 2.58 -10.42 31.91
N PRO A 7 3.90 -10.64 32.07
CA PRO A 7 4.41 -11.88 32.61
C PRO A 7 3.91 -12.10 34.05
N ARG A 8 3.88 -13.37 34.48
CA ARG A 8 3.54 -13.77 35.86
C ARG A 8 4.79 -14.04 36.71
N PHE A 9 5.90 -13.37 36.40
CA PHE A 9 7.17 -13.54 37.09
C PHE A 9 7.18 -12.75 38.40
N SER A 10 7.95 -13.24 39.38
CA SER A 10 8.03 -12.64 40.72
C SER A 10 9.46 -12.32 41.17
N ASP A 11 10.48 -12.79 40.42
CA ASP A 11 11.88 -12.50 40.68
C ASP A 11 12.38 -11.35 39.80
N ASP A 12 13.30 -10.53 40.35
CA ASP A 12 13.85 -9.36 39.66
C ASP A 12 14.69 -9.74 38.42
N GLY A 13 15.35 -10.91 38.44
CA GLY A 13 16.12 -11.44 37.32
C GLY A 13 15.21 -11.82 36.15
N ASP A 14 14.10 -12.52 36.43
CA ASP A 14 13.09 -12.88 35.43
C ASP A 14 12.44 -11.62 34.82
N LEU A 15 12.17 -10.60 35.65
CA LEU A 15 11.62 -9.33 35.18
C LEU A 15 12.61 -8.57 34.28
N LEU A 16 13.89 -8.49 34.68
CA LEU A 16 14.92 -7.84 33.88
C LEU A 16 15.11 -8.56 32.53
N GLN A 17 15.15 -9.89 32.54
CA GLN A 17 15.24 -10.69 31.32
C GLN A 17 14.04 -10.42 30.40
N TRP A 18 12.82 -10.38 30.95
CA TRP A 18 11.62 -10.06 30.18
C TRP A 18 11.65 -8.64 29.59
N LEU A 19 12.09 -7.63 30.36
CA LEU A 19 12.23 -6.26 29.89
C LEU A 19 13.26 -6.12 28.76
N LEU A 20 14.31 -6.95 28.75
CA LEU A 20 15.37 -6.92 27.73
C LEU A 20 15.03 -7.70 26.46
N LEU A 21 14.22 -8.76 26.57
CA LEU A 21 13.93 -9.66 25.44
C LEU A 21 12.55 -9.45 24.80
N GLU A 22 11.54 -9.07 25.57
CA GLU A 22 10.15 -9.01 25.11
C GLU A 22 9.54 -7.62 25.28
N ASN A 23 9.54 -7.14 26.52
CA ASN A 23 8.97 -5.86 26.96
C ASN A 23 7.50 -5.60 26.53
N VAL A 24 6.93 -4.49 27.00
CA VAL A 24 5.63 -4.00 26.51
C VAL A 24 5.75 -3.46 25.08
N PRO A 25 4.66 -3.47 24.29
CA PRO A 25 4.64 -2.83 22.97
C PRO A 25 5.09 -1.37 23.05
N GLY A 26 5.82 -0.90 22.04
CA GLY A 26 6.35 0.47 21.97
C GLY A 26 7.60 0.71 22.83
N SER A 27 8.15 -0.31 23.48
CA SER A 27 9.41 -0.26 24.21
C SER A 27 10.41 -1.26 23.64
N PHE A 28 11.70 -0.91 23.62
CA PHE A 28 12.76 -1.81 23.16
C PHE A 28 12.71 -3.16 23.92
N PRO A 29 12.87 -4.32 23.25
CA PRO A 29 13.26 -4.49 21.84
C PRO A 29 12.08 -4.55 20.84
N TYR A 30 10.89 -4.08 21.25
CA TYR A 30 9.68 -4.00 20.41
C TYR A 30 9.12 -5.35 19.98
N THR A 31 9.47 -6.44 20.67
CA THR A 31 8.99 -7.79 20.39
C THR A 31 7.47 -7.87 20.37
N ALA A 32 6.80 -7.17 21.28
CA ALA A 32 5.34 -7.12 21.36
C ALA A 32 4.68 -6.07 20.43
N GLY A 33 5.47 -5.33 19.63
CA GLY A 33 5.02 -4.32 18.68
C GLY A 33 5.79 -3.00 18.80
N VAL A 34 5.89 -2.29 17.69
CA VAL A 34 6.62 -1.01 17.61
C VAL A 34 5.84 0.19 18.17
N PHE A 35 4.52 0.04 18.35
CA PHE A 35 3.66 1.07 18.94
C PHE A 35 3.04 0.56 20.25
N PRO A 36 2.81 1.45 21.24
CA PRO A 36 2.16 1.06 22.50
C PRO A 36 0.77 0.45 22.31
N PHE A 37 -0.01 0.99 21.35
CA PHE A 37 -1.35 0.54 21.02
C PHE A 37 -1.58 0.55 19.51
N LYS A 38 -2.50 -0.30 19.04
CA LYS A 38 -2.99 -0.26 17.66
C LYS A 38 -3.73 1.06 17.40
N ARG A 39 -3.66 1.58 16.16
CA ARG A 39 -4.44 2.74 15.76
C ARG A 39 -5.93 2.48 15.91
N GLU A 40 -6.65 3.49 16.39
CA GLU A 40 -8.12 3.47 16.43
C GLU A 40 -8.65 4.00 15.09
N GLY A 41 -9.56 3.28 14.44
CA GLY A 41 -10.21 3.71 13.20
C GLY A 41 -9.45 3.42 11.89
N GLU A 42 -8.24 2.85 11.96
CA GLU A 42 -7.50 2.38 10.78
C GLU A 42 -7.16 0.89 10.94
N ASP A 43 -8.03 0.03 10.43
CA ASP A 43 -7.76 -1.40 10.37
C ASP A 43 -6.50 -1.65 9.51
N PRO A 44 -5.57 -2.54 9.93
CA PRO A 44 -4.35 -2.81 9.17
C PRO A 44 -4.60 -3.37 7.76
N THR A 45 -5.80 -3.90 7.50
CA THR A 45 -6.17 -4.53 6.23
C THR A 45 -5.85 -3.63 5.04
N ARG A 46 -5.12 -4.19 4.08
CA ARG A 46 -4.75 -3.54 2.82
C ARG A 46 -5.09 -4.49 1.69
N MET A 47 -6.02 -4.08 0.83
CA MET A 47 -6.54 -4.96 -0.22
C MET A 47 -5.71 -4.84 -1.49
N PHE A 48 -5.17 -5.96 -1.95
CA PHE A 48 -4.38 -6.08 -3.18
C PHE A 48 -5.28 -6.18 -4.41
N ALA A 49 -5.06 -5.33 -5.40
CA ALA A 49 -5.82 -5.33 -6.64
C ALA A 49 -4.97 -4.84 -7.83
N GLY A 50 -5.29 -5.38 -9.00
CA GLY A 50 -4.66 -5.04 -10.28
C GLY A 50 -5.07 -6.08 -11.31
N GLU A 51 -5.86 -5.67 -12.30
CA GLU A 51 -6.27 -6.53 -13.42
C GLU A 51 -6.79 -5.65 -14.56
N GLY A 52 -6.33 -5.92 -15.78
CA GLY A 52 -6.75 -5.20 -16.98
C GLY A 52 -6.12 -3.81 -17.06
N ASP A 53 -6.93 -2.82 -17.44
CA ASP A 53 -6.52 -1.43 -17.57
C ASP A 53 -6.65 -0.66 -16.24
N ALA A 54 -6.18 0.59 -16.28
CA ALA A 54 -6.26 1.52 -15.17
C ALA A 54 -7.71 1.70 -14.66
N PHE A 55 -8.69 1.77 -15.58
CA PHE A 55 -10.09 2.02 -15.25
C PHE A 55 -10.73 0.87 -14.48
N ARG A 56 -10.53 -0.37 -14.91
CA ARG A 56 -11.06 -1.56 -14.23
C ARG A 56 -10.45 -1.70 -12.84
N THR A 57 -9.15 -1.47 -12.70
CA THR A 57 -8.49 -1.52 -11.40
C THR A 57 -8.94 -0.38 -10.48
N ASN A 58 -9.16 0.82 -11.02
CA ASN A 58 -9.73 1.94 -10.27
C ASN A 58 -11.13 1.61 -9.72
N GLN A 59 -12.02 1.03 -10.55
CA GLN A 59 -13.34 0.57 -10.11
C GLN A 59 -13.23 -0.45 -8.97
N ARG A 60 -12.25 -1.36 -9.06
CA ARG A 60 -11.98 -2.34 -8.00
C ARG A 60 -11.51 -1.68 -6.71
N PHE A 61 -10.64 -0.65 -6.77
CA PHE A 61 -10.23 0.10 -5.58
C PHE A 61 -11.39 0.82 -4.91
N HIS A 62 -12.27 1.46 -5.68
CA HIS A 62 -13.47 2.10 -5.14
C HIS A 62 -14.39 1.09 -4.48
N TYR A 63 -14.62 -0.06 -5.12
CA TYR A 63 -15.42 -1.14 -4.54
C TYR A 63 -14.84 -1.65 -3.22
N LEU A 64 -13.53 -1.95 -3.19
CA LEU A 64 -12.86 -2.54 -2.02
C LEU A 64 -12.76 -1.57 -0.84
N SER A 65 -12.73 -0.27 -1.11
CA SER A 65 -12.53 0.76 -0.08
C SER A 65 -13.81 1.52 0.27
N ARG A 66 -14.96 1.22 -0.34
CA ARG A 66 -16.21 1.99 -0.19
C ARG A 66 -16.65 2.19 1.27
N ASP A 67 -16.54 1.14 2.08
CA ASP A 67 -17.02 1.12 3.47
C ASP A 67 -15.91 1.47 4.48
N ALA A 68 -14.67 1.65 4.01
CA ALA A 68 -13.52 1.99 4.86
C ALA A 68 -13.34 3.51 4.95
N SER A 69 -13.17 4.02 6.17
CA SER A 69 -12.81 5.43 6.43
C SER A 69 -11.40 5.74 5.90
N ALA A 70 -10.42 4.86 6.19
CA ALA A 70 -9.06 4.96 5.68
C ALA A 70 -8.91 4.20 4.35
N LYS A 71 -8.41 4.88 3.31
CA LYS A 71 -8.20 4.31 1.98
C LYS A 71 -6.80 3.72 1.88
N ARG A 72 -6.65 2.42 2.11
CA ARG A 72 -5.38 1.68 2.06
C ARG A 72 -5.31 0.80 0.82
N LEU A 73 -4.79 1.35 -0.27
CA LEU A 73 -4.74 0.69 -1.58
C LEU A 73 -3.44 -0.11 -1.74
N SER A 74 -3.48 -1.23 -2.46
CA SER A 74 -2.27 -1.95 -2.88
C SER A 74 -2.37 -2.39 -4.33
N THR A 75 -1.44 -1.93 -5.15
CA THR A 75 -1.48 -2.07 -6.61
C THR A 75 -0.57 -3.19 -7.09
N ALA A 76 -1.11 -4.06 -7.93
CA ALA A 76 -0.40 -5.11 -8.66
C ALA A 76 -0.25 -4.72 -10.13
N PHE A 77 0.97 -4.66 -10.67
CA PHE A 77 1.20 -4.34 -12.09
C PHE A 77 1.31 -5.61 -12.93
N ASP A 78 0.93 -5.53 -14.20
CA ASP A 78 1.09 -6.63 -15.14
C ASP A 78 2.56 -6.91 -15.46
N SER A 79 2.84 -8.05 -16.11
CA SER A 79 4.22 -8.39 -16.43
C SER A 79 4.92 -7.42 -17.39
N VAL A 80 4.16 -6.67 -18.22
CA VAL A 80 4.72 -5.72 -19.18
C VAL A 80 5.25 -4.49 -18.46
N THR A 81 4.42 -3.88 -17.59
CA THR A 81 4.81 -2.78 -16.70
C THR A 81 5.90 -3.21 -15.71
N LEU A 82 5.84 -4.42 -15.15
CA LEU A 82 6.85 -4.92 -14.20
C LEU A 82 8.27 -4.95 -14.80
N TYR A 83 8.39 -5.09 -16.12
CA TYR A 83 9.65 -5.08 -16.87
C TYR A 83 9.95 -3.76 -17.58
N GLY A 84 9.16 -2.71 -17.31
CA GLY A 84 9.38 -1.36 -17.87
C GLY A 84 9.24 -1.30 -19.39
N GLN A 85 8.35 -2.12 -19.95
CA GLN A 85 8.02 -2.12 -21.37
C GLN A 85 6.67 -1.46 -21.59
N ASP A 86 6.47 -0.91 -22.79
CA ASP A 86 5.18 -0.43 -23.24
C ASP A 86 4.36 -1.58 -23.84
N PRO A 87 3.01 -1.53 -23.74
CA PRO A 87 2.14 -2.46 -24.44
C PRO A 87 2.33 -2.34 -25.95
N ALA A 88 2.35 -3.48 -26.65
CA ALA A 88 2.59 -3.54 -28.09
C ALA A 88 1.80 -4.67 -28.73
N GLU A 89 1.51 -4.56 -30.03
CA GLU A 89 0.82 -5.59 -30.83
C GLU A 89 1.65 -6.87 -31.02
N ARG A 90 2.96 -6.81 -30.73
CA ARG A 90 3.85 -7.97 -30.87
C ARG A 90 3.33 -9.10 -29.97
N PRO A 91 3.12 -10.33 -30.49
CA PRO A 91 2.40 -11.37 -29.77
C PRO A 91 2.98 -11.78 -28.40
N ASP A 92 4.30 -11.66 -28.21
CA ASP A 92 4.99 -11.93 -26.95
C ASP A 92 4.68 -10.92 -25.83
N ILE A 93 4.23 -9.72 -26.21
CA ILE A 93 3.80 -8.63 -25.31
C ILE A 93 2.28 -8.61 -25.21
N TYR A 94 1.58 -8.56 -26.36
CA TYR A 94 0.13 -8.34 -26.42
C TYR A 94 -0.67 -9.30 -25.52
N GLY A 95 -0.33 -10.59 -25.55
CA GLY A 95 -1.01 -11.61 -24.75
C GLY A 95 -0.80 -11.49 -23.23
N LYS A 96 0.08 -10.60 -22.78
CA LYS A 96 0.40 -10.38 -21.36
C LYS A 96 -0.12 -9.05 -20.81
N VAL A 97 -0.48 -8.12 -21.69
CA VAL A 97 -0.95 -6.78 -21.31
C VAL A 97 -2.22 -6.89 -20.45
N GLY A 98 -2.19 -6.31 -19.25
CA GLY A 98 -3.29 -6.31 -18.29
C GLY A 98 -3.58 -7.68 -17.65
N THR A 99 -2.72 -8.67 -17.88
CA THR A 99 -2.86 -10.00 -17.25
C THR A 99 -2.11 -10.04 -15.93
N SER A 100 -2.70 -10.64 -14.91
CA SER A 100 -2.11 -10.78 -13.56
C SER A 100 -1.75 -9.45 -12.87
N GLY A 101 -2.26 -8.33 -13.37
CA GLY A 101 -1.97 -7.00 -12.87
C GLY A 101 -2.55 -5.92 -13.77
N VAL A 102 -2.46 -4.66 -13.33
CA VAL A 102 -2.86 -3.51 -14.13
C VAL A 102 -1.75 -3.11 -15.10
N SER A 103 -2.12 -2.83 -16.36
CA SER A 103 -1.21 -2.26 -17.36
C SER A 103 -1.11 -0.75 -17.20
N ILE A 104 0.06 -0.24 -16.83
CA ILE A 104 0.39 1.19 -16.71
C ILE A 104 1.63 1.49 -17.55
N ALA A 105 1.47 2.29 -18.60
CA ALA A 105 2.57 2.68 -19.49
C ALA A 105 2.85 4.19 -19.41
N THR A 106 1.84 4.99 -19.11
CA THR A 106 1.92 6.45 -19.14
C THR A 106 1.52 7.08 -17.79
N LEU A 107 1.82 8.37 -17.66
CA LEU A 107 1.32 9.19 -16.54
C LEU A 107 -0.21 9.26 -16.55
N ASP A 108 -0.86 9.31 -17.71
CA ASP A 108 -2.32 9.39 -17.81
C ASP A 108 -2.99 8.10 -17.33
N ASP A 109 -2.38 6.94 -17.58
CA ASP A 109 -2.84 5.67 -17.01
C ASP A 109 -2.76 5.70 -15.47
N MET A 110 -1.67 6.25 -14.92
CA MET A 110 -1.50 6.38 -13.47
C MET A 110 -2.55 7.33 -12.87
N LYS A 111 -2.88 8.43 -13.57
CA LYS A 111 -3.96 9.34 -13.19
C LYS A 111 -5.32 8.64 -13.21
N ALA A 112 -5.61 7.88 -14.26
CA ALA A 112 -6.84 7.09 -14.36
C ALA A 112 -6.93 6.04 -13.24
N LEU A 113 -5.81 5.39 -12.90
CA LEU A 113 -5.75 4.36 -11.87
C LEU A 113 -6.18 4.87 -10.48
N TYR A 114 -5.77 6.08 -10.12
CA TYR A 114 -6.08 6.68 -8.82
C TYR A 114 -7.14 7.80 -8.86
N ALA A 115 -7.85 7.95 -9.98
CA ALA A 115 -8.92 8.92 -10.11
C ALA A 115 -9.97 8.75 -8.99
N GLY A 116 -10.34 9.86 -8.36
CA GLY A 116 -11.31 9.90 -7.26
C GLY A 116 -10.73 9.61 -5.86
N PHE A 117 -9.42 9.34 -5.73
CA PHE A 117 -8.74 9.24 -4.44
C PHE A 117 -7.92 10.51 -4.14
N ASP A 118 -8.10 11.09 -2.95
CA ASP A 118 -7.21 12.16 -2.50
C ASP A 118 -5.89 11.56 -1.98
N LEU A 119 -4.86 11.59 -2.83
CA LEU A 119 -3.54 11.01 -2.56
C LEU A 119 -2.73 11.79 -1.51
N CYS A 120 -3.09 13.05 -1.23
CA CYS A 120 -2.45 13.87 -0.20
C CYS A 120 -3.20 13.81 1.15
N SER A 121 -4.35 13.13 1.20
CA SER A 121 -5.10 12.96 2.44
C SER A 121 -4.31 12.13 3.46
N PRO A 122 -4.29 12.52 4.75
CA PRO A 122 -3.66 11.73 5.81
C PRO A 122 -4.35 10.37 6.04
N GLN A 123 -5.55 10.16 5.50
CA GLN A 123 -6.30 8.91 5.59
C GLN A 123 -6.16 8.03 4.34
N THR A 124 -5.38 8.46 3.35
CA THR A 124 -5.11 7.69 2.13
C THR A 124 -3.67 7.23 2.12
N SER A 125 -3.44 5.94 1.86
CA SER A 125 -2.10 5.41 1.61
C SER A 125 -2.12 4.40 0.48
N VAL A 126 -1.21 4.57 -0.47
CA VAL A 126 -1.07 3.70 -1.62
C VAL A 126 0.23 2.92 -1.51
N SER A 127 0.15 1.61 -1.70
CA SER A 127 1.31 0.73 -1.86
C SER A 127 1.35 0.23 -3.29
N MET A 128 2.52 0.19 -3.90
CA MET A 128 2.72 -0.23 -5.28
C MET A 128 3.83 -1.29 -5.31
N THR A 129 3.51 -2.50 -5.75
CA THR A 129 4.48 -3.61 -5.78
C THR A 129 5.23 -3.61 -7.11
N ILE A 130 6.35 -2.88 -7.16
CA ILE A 130 7.19 -2.69 -8.35
C ILE A 130 8.67 -2.72 -7.98
N ASN A 131 9.51 -3.25 -8.86
CA ASN A 131 10.96 -3.40 -8.63
C ASN A 131 11.79 -2.64 -9.68
N GLY A 132 12.07 -3.25 -10.84
CA GLY A 132 12.98 -2.71 -11.86
C GLY A 132 12.66 -1.25 -12.27
N PRO A 133 11.45 -0.96 -12.77
CA PRO A 133 11.06 0.39 -13.17
C PRO A 133 10.45 1.21 -12.01
N ALA A 134 10.70 0.83 -10.75
CA ALA A 134 10.16 1.54 -9.59
C ALA A 134 10.43 3.05 -9.59
N PRO A 135 11.61 3.57 -9.99
CA PRO A 135 11.85 5.01 -10.04
C PRO A 135 10.90 5.73 -11.02
N THR A 136 10.64 5.16 -12.19
CA THR A 136 9.73 5.72 -13.21
C THR A 136 8.28 5.68 -12.72
N VAL A 137 7.84 4.55 -12.18
CA VAL A 137 6.48 4.40 -11.64
C VAL A 137 6.25 5.31 -10.43
N LEU A 138 7.27 5.51 -9.59
CA LEU A 138 7.23 6.49 -8.50
C LEU A 138 7.11 7.91 -9.04
N ALA A 139 7.84 8.27 -10.09
CA ALA A 139 7.72 9.58 -10.73
C ALA A 139 6.29 9.80 -11.28
N PHE A 140 5.68 8.79 -11.91
CA PHE A 140 4.27 8.85 -12.32
C PHE A 140 3.36 9.10 -11.11
N PHE A 141 3.49 8.32 -10.04
CA PHE A 141 2.66 8.48 -8.84
C PHE A 141 2.79 9.87 -8.20
N LEU A 142 4.02 10.40 -8.08
CA LEU A 142 4.24 11.73 -7.52
C LEU A 142 3.57 12.82 -8.36
N ASN A 143 3.70 12.76 -9.69
CA ASN A 143 3.01 13.71 -10.57
C ASN A 143 1.48 13.55 -10.49
N THR A 144 0.97 12.32 -10.43
CA THR A 144 -0.46 12.06 -10.20
C THR A 144 -0.96 12.64 -8.87
N ALA A 145 -0.14 12.64 -7.82
CA ALA A 145 -0.49 13.25 -6.53
C ALA A 145 -0.41 14.78 -6.56
N ILE A 146 0.52 15.35 -7.32
CA ILE A 146 0.76 16.79 -7.41
C ILE A 146 -0.27 17.49 -8.30
N ASP A 147 -0.58 16.96 -9.48
CA ASP A 147 -1.40 17.64 -10.49
C ASP A 147 -2.77 18.13 -9.94
N PRO A 148 -3.57 17.30 -9.24
CA PRO A 148 -4.85 17.76 -8.69
C PRO A 148 -4.72 18.81 -7.57
N GLN A 149 -3.53 18.98 -6.98
CA GLN A 149 -3.27 20.02 -5.99
C GLN A 149 -2.93 21.35 -6.65
N ILE A 150 -2.29 21.34 -7.83
CA ILE A 150 -2.01 22.55 -8.60
C ILE A 150 -3.33 23.22 -9.02
N ASP A 151 -4.31 22.43 -9.46
CA ASP A 151 -5.63 22.94 -9.89
C ASP A 151 -6.45 23.60 -8.75
N ARG A 152 -6.00 23.48 -7.49
CA ARG A 152 -6.64 24.11 -6.33
C ARG A 152 -6.18 25.55 -6.06
N PHE A 153 -5.13 26.01 -6.75
CA PHE A 153 -4.55 27.35 -6.63
C PHE A 153 -4.86 28.21 -7.85
#